data_AF-A0AAU6LQN2-F1
#
_entry.id   AF-A0AAU6LQN2-F1
#
_cell.length_a   1.000
_cell.length_b   1.000
_cell.length_c   1.000
_cell.angle_alpha   90.00
_cell.angle_beta   90.00
_cell.angle_gamma   90.00
#
_symmetry.space_group_name_H-M   'P 1'
#
loop_
_entity.id
_entity.type
_entity.pdbx_description
1 polymer ?
#
loop_
_entity_poly.entity_id
_entity_poly.type
_entity_poly.pdbx_seq_one_letter_code
_entity_poly.pdbx_strand_id
1 'polypeptide(L)' 'MGLRHYRSIAEADVDLGQLLLLAGPNGSGKSNFLDALRLLSEALQTSLDQAL' A
#
# COMPACT_ATOMS: atom_id res chain seq x y z
N MET A 1 -8.08 -5.70 -0.52
CA MET A 1 -6.76 -5.37 -1.13
C MET A 1 -5.75 -6.27 -0.46
N GLY A 2 -5.27 -7.27 -1.19
CA GLY A 2 -4.28 -8.21 -0.67
C GLY A 2 -2.86 -7.65 -0.78
N LEU A 3 -2.17 -7.56 0.35
CA LEU A 3 -0.75 -7.25 0.47
C LEU A 3 -0.06 -8.41 1.17
N ARG A 4 1.06 -8.88 0.62
CA ARG A 4 1.86 -9.98 1.21
C ARG A 4 3.33 -9.64 1.14
N HIS A 5 4.07 -10.02 2.18
CA HIS A 5 5.54 -9.93 2.25
C HIS A 5 6.13 -8.56 1.91
N TYR A 6 5.45 -7.47 2.30
CA TYR A 6 5.93 -6.12 2.07
C TYR A 6 6.52 -5.51 3.35
N ARG A 7 7.84 -5.40 3.39
CA ARG A 7 8.60 -4.88 4.55
C ARG A 7 8.18 -5.60 5.84
N SER A 8 7.61 -4.87 6.81
CA SER A 8 7.18 -5.44 8.09
C SER A 8 5.78 -6.08 8.06
N ILE A 9 5.10 -6.10 6.90
CA ILE A 9 3.75 -6.67 6.76
C ILE A 9 3.89 -8.05 6.11
N ALA A 10 3.61 -9.10 6.90
CA ALA A 10 3.54 -10.47 6.39
C ALA A 10 2.32 -10.65 5.48
N GLU A 11 1.15 -10.23 5.95
CA GLU A 11 -0.11 -10.27 5.21
C GLU A 11 -1.04 -9.14 5.70
N ALA A 12 -1.76 -8.53 4.77
CA ALA A 12 -2.91 -7.69 5.05
C ALA A 12 -3.93 -7.86 3.92
N ASP A 13 -5.19 -8.08 4.27
CA ASP A 13 -6.30 -7.99 3.32
C ASP A 13 -7.34 -7.01 3.86
N VAL A 14 -7.48 -5.87 3.17
CA VAL A 14 -8.28 -4.74 3.63
C VAL A 14 -9.17 -4.23 2.51
N ASP A 15 -10.46 -4.07 2.78
CA ASP A 15 -11.36 -3.39 1.86
C ASP A 15 -11.11 -1.88 1.88
N LEU A 16 -10.76 -1.33 0.71
CA LEU A 16 -10.53 0.10 0.54
C LEU A 16 -11.88 0.80 0.34
N GLY A 17 -12.41 1.38 1.42
CA GLY A 17 -13.59 2.25 1.38
C GLY A 17 -13.23 3.70 1.03
N GLN A 18 -14.25 4.57 1.01
CA GLN A 18 -14.06 6.02 0.78
C GLN A 18 -13.22 6.71 1.86
N LEU A 19 -13.15 6.11 3.06
CA LEU A 19 -12.32 6.55 4.16
C LEU A 19 -11.74 5.33 4.87
N LEU A 20 -10.41 5.26 4.93
CA LEU A 20 -9.67 4.24 5.68
C LEU A 20 -8.83 4.93 6.75
N LEU A 21 -9.05 4.59 8.02
CA LEU A 21 -8.22 5.08 9.13
C LEU A 21 -7.27 3.98 9.58
N LEU A 22 -5.97 4.30 9.61
CA LEU A 22 -4.94 3.42 10.13
C LEU A 22 -4.54 3.86 11.54
N ALA A 23 -4.88 3.04 12.54
CA ALA A 23 -4.56 3.29 13.94
C ALA A 23 -3.73 2.14 14.54
N GLY A 24 -2.95 2.45 15.58
CA GLY A 24 -2.14 1.46 16.31
C GLY A 24 -0.78 1.99 16.74
N PRO A 25 0.00 1.22 17.53
CA PRO A 25 1.30 1.63 18.05
C PRO A 25 2.35 1.90 16.96
N ASN A 26 3.41 2.64 17.29
CA ASN A 26 4.55 2.80 16.38
C ASN A 26 5.15 1.43 16.02
N GLY A 27 5.57 1.27 14.77
CA GLY A 27 6.09 -0.01 14.25
C GLY A 27 5.02 -1.03 13.84
N SER A 28 3.72 -0.76 14.04
CA SER A 28 2.63 -1.70 13.67
C SER A 28 2.39 -1.88 12.16
N GLY A 29 3.23 -1.30 11.29
CA GLY A 29 3.12 -1.44 9.83
C GLY A 29 2.27 -0.38 9.11
N LYS A 30 1.67 0.60 9.80
CA LYS A 30 0.82 1.63 9.17
C LYS A 30 1.50 2.37 8.01
N SER A 31 2.71 2.91 8.24
CA SER A 31 3.46 3.60 7.19
C SER A 31 3.87 2.65 6.06
N ASN A 32 4.19 1.39 6.36
CA ASN A 32 4.49 0.39 5.34
C ASN A 32 3.26 0.06 4.47
N PHE A 33 2.05 0.04 5.03
CA PHE A 33 0.83 -0.15 4.25
C PHE A 33 0.59 1.02 3.28
N LEU A 34 0.79 2.26 3.75
CA LEU A 34 0.70 3.46 2.90
C LEU A 34 1.79 3.49 1.81
N ASP A 35 3.02 3.06 2.14
CA ASP A 35 4.11 2.98 1.18
C ASP A 35 3.83 1.94 0.08
N ALA A 36 3.20 0.81 0.42
CA ALA A 36 2.76 -0.18 -0.56
C ALA A 36 1.70 0.40 -1.52
N LEU A 37 0.73 1.16 -1.00
CA LEU A 37 -0.27 1.85 -1.83
C LEU A 37 0.38 2.90 -2.75
N ARG A 38 1.33 3.67 -2.23
CA ARG A 38 2.08 4.64 -3.03
C ARG A 38 2.86 3.97 -4.16
N LEU A 39 3.59 2.89 -3.85
CA LEU A 39 4.34 2.12 -4.83
C LEU A 39 3.44 1.62 -5.96
N LEU A 40 2.26 1.09 -5.64
CA LEU A 40 1.29 0.66 -6.65
C LEU A 40 0.80 1.84 -7.51
N SER A 41 0.49 2.98 -6.90
CA SER A 41 0.06 4.19 -7.62
C SER A 41 1.14 4.67 -8.61
N GLU A 42 2.40 4.73 -8.17
CA GLU A 42 3.53 5.13 -9.00
C GLU A 42 3.75 4.12 -10.14
N ALA A 43 3.72 2.82 -9.84
CA ALA A 43 3.90 1.78 -10.86
C ALA A 43 2.82 1.85 -11.95
N LEU A 44 1.56 2.12 -11.58
CA LEU A 44 0.47 2.26 -12.55
C LEU A 44 0.64 3.53 -13.41
N GLN A 45 1.07 4.64 -12.81
CA GLN A 45 1.32 5.91 -13.53
C GLN A 45 2.52 5.83 -14.47
N THR A 46 3.56 5.10 -14.09
CA THR A 46 4.81 5.05 -14.87
C THR A 46 4.73 4.05 -16.04
N SER A 47 3.72 3.17 -16.06
CA SER A 47 3.62 2.08 -17.04
C SER A 47 3.11 2.46 -18.43
N LEU A 48 2.44 3.61 -18.61
CA LEU A 48 1.84 3.98 -19.89
C LEU A 48 2.55 5.15 -20.60
N ASP A 49 3.02 6.15 -19.86
CA ASP A 49 3.56 7.38 -20.45
C ASP A 49 5.03 7.29 -20.89
N GLN A 50 5.80 6.31 -20.40
CA GLN A 50 7.21 6.10 -20.78
C GLN A 50 7.41 5.12 -21.96
N ALA A 51 6.34 4.55 -22.50
CA ALA A 51 6.38 3.59 -23.60
C ALA A 51 5.95 4.18 -24.96
N LEU A 52 5.68 5.49 -25.02
CA LEU A 52 5.38 6.26 -26.24
C LEU A 52 6.54 7.19 -26.58
#